data_AF-X1MFJ9-F1
#
_entry.id   AF-X1MFJ9-F1
#
_cell.length_a   1.000
_cell.length_b   1.000
_cell.length_c   1.000
_cell.angle_alpha   90.00
_cell.angle_beta   90.00
_cell.angle_gamma   90.00
#
_symmetry.space_group_name_H-M   'P 1'
#
loop_
_entity.id
_entity.type
_entity.pdbx_description
1 polymer ?
#
loop_
_entity_poly.entity_id
_entity_poly.type
_entity_poly.pdbx_seq_one_letter_code
_entity_poly.pdbx_strand_id
1 'polypeptide(L)' 'MGKLVSGLYKMARVANDISKLLSGDPVRVARRIKNKAIGRKIVKRFWKFPF' A
#
# COMPACT_ATOMS: atom_id res chain seq x y z
N MET A 1 -7.49 -10.32 -20.71
CA MET A 1 -6.33 -10.67 -19.86
C MET A 1 -6.04 -9.70 -18.70
N GLY A 2 -6.22 -8.38 -18.82
CA GLY A 2 -5.81 -7.44 -17.76
C GLY A 2 -6.52 -7.53 -16.38
N LYS A 3 -7.77 -8.02 -16.32
CA LYS A 3 -8.53 -8.07 -15.06
C LYS A 3 -8.07 -9.18 -14.09
N LEU A 4 -7.69 -10.34 -14.61
CA LEU A 4 -7.17 -11.45 -13.78
C LEU A 4 -5.76 -11.16 -13.27
N VAL A 5 -4.87 -10.68 -14.14
CA VAL A 5 -3.49 -10.32 -13.77
C VAL A 5 -3.47 -9.18 -12.74
N SER A 6 -4.35 -8.17 -12.91
CA SER A 6 -4.48 -7.09 -11.92
C SER A 6 -5.07 -7.54 -10.58
N GLY A 7 -5.94 -8.56 -10.58
CA GLY A 7 -6.46 -9.20 -9.36
C GLY A 7 -5.36 -9.92 -8.60
N LEU A 8 -4.62 -10.81 -9.28
CA LEU A 8 -3.51 -11.56 -8.71
C LEU A 8 -2.40 -10.64 -8.18
N TYR A 9 -2.07 -9.58 -8.91
CA TYR A 9 -1.10 -8.58 -8.48
C TYR A 9 -1.52 -7.82 -7.21
N LYS A 10 -2.81 -7.54 -7.03
CA LYS A 10 -3.33 -6.94 -5.79
C LYS A 10 -3.24 -7.93 -4.63
N MET A 11 -3.61 -9.20 -4.86
CA MET A 11 -3.53 -10.24 -3.83
C MET A 11 -2.09 -10.50 -3.37
N ALA A 12 -1.14 -10.61 -4.30
CA ALA A 12 0.28 -10.76 -3.97
C ALA A 12 0.81 -9.59 -3.13
N ARG A 13 0.37 -8.35 -3.41
CA ARG A 13 0.72 -7.19 -2.58
C ARG A 13 0.13 -7.26 -1.17
N VAL A 14 -1.10 -7.75 -1.03
CA VAL A 14 -1.75 -7.93 0.28
C VAL A 14 -1.05 -9.02 1.08
N ALA A 15 -0.73 -10.17 0.45
CA ALA A 15 0.02 -11.24 1.08
C ALA A 15 1.39 -10.76 1.60
N ASN A 16 2.14 -10.02 0.78
CA ASN A 16 3.41 -9.44 1.21
C ASN A 16 3.28 -8.41 2.35
N ASP A 17 2.19 -7.63 2.36
CA ASP A 17 1.91 -6.74 3.47
C ASP A 17 1.63 -7.53 4.75
N ILE A 18 0.79 -8.58 4.68
CA ILE A 18 0.49 -9.47 5.81
C ILE A 18 1.76 -10.16 6.33
N SER A 19 2.61 -10.71 5.46
CA SER A 19 3.89 -11.32 5.88
C SER A 19 4.81 -10.31 6.58
N LYS A 20 4.80 -9.04 6.17
CA LYS A 20 5.53 -7.97 6.87
C LYS A 20 4.87 -7.53 8.17
N LEU A 21 3.55 -7.66 8.30
CA LEU A 21 2.83 -7.47 9.57
C LEU A 21 3.19 -8.57 10.57
N LEU A 22 3.32 -9.81 10.08
CA LEU A 22 3.63 -11.00 10.86
C LEU A 22 5.12 -11.15 11.20
N SER A 23 6.02 -10.44 10.51
CA SER A 23 7.48 -10.51 10.76
C SER A 23 7.92 -9.90 12.10
N GLY A 24 6.99 -9.50 12.97
CA GLY A 24 7.25 -9.19 14.38
C GLY A 24 7.95 -7.85 14.66
N ASP A 25 8.14 -6.99 13.65
CA ASP A 25 8.75 -5.67 13.83
C ASP A 25 7.68 -4.56 13.72
N PRO A 26 6.92 -4.30 14.81
CA PRO A 26 5.75 -3.42 14.81
C PRO A 26 6.09 -1.99 14.40
N VAL A 27 7.35 -1.57 14.58
CA VAL A 27 7.84 -0.25 14.19
C VAL A 27 7.89 -0.11 12.67
N ARG A 28 8.39 -1.12 11.96
CA ARG A 28 8.45 -1.13 10.48
C ARG A 28 7.05 -1.18 9.87
N VAL A 29 6.16 -1.95 10.49
CA VAL A 29 4.74 -2.07 10.14
C VAL A 29 4.03 -0.72 10.27
N ALA A 30 4.13 -0.08 11.44
CA ALA A 30 3.46 1.18 11.71
C ALA A 30 3.94 2.28 10.75
N ARG A 31 5.25 2.37 10.50
CA ARG A 31 5.82 3.30 9.51
C ARG A 31 5.28 3.05 8.10
N ARG A 32 5.14 1.78 7.69
CA ARG A 32 4.63 1.42 6.36
C ARG A 32 3.16 1.74 6.19
N ILE A 33 2.33 1.44 7.20
CA ILE A 33 0.90 1.81 7.21
C ILE A 33 0.76 3.33 7.16
N LYS A 34 1.50 4.05 8.01
CA LYS A 34 1.53 5.51 8.05
C LYS A 34 1.90 6.08 6.68
N ASN A 35 2.99 5.62 6.07
CA ASN A 35 3.43 6.09 4.75
C ASN A 35 2.44 5.74 3.63
N LYS A 36 1.77 4.58 3.69
CA LYS A 36 0.74 4.19 2.71
C LYS A 36 -0.54 5.00 2.86
N ALA A 37 -0.94 5.32 4.10
CA ALA A 37 -2.10 6.16 4.39
C ALA A 37 -1.83 7.63 4.00
N ILE A 38 -0.68 8.16 4.40
CA ILE A 38 -0.21 9.50 4.01
C ILE A 38 -0.10 9.59 2.48
N GLY A 39 0.57 8.64 1.83
CA GLY A 39 0.67 8.59 0.37
C GLY A 39 -0.70 8.59 -0.29
N ARG A 40 -1.62 7.71 0.14
CA ARG A 40 -2.97 7.64 -0.45
C ARG A 40 -3.84 8.87 -0.20
N LYS A 41 -3.67 9.56 0.94
CA LYS A 41 -4.53 10.68 1.35
C LYS A 41 -3.96 12.03 0.91
N ILE A 42 -2.66 12.24 1.13
CA ILE A 42 -1.92 13.47 0.79
C ILE A 42 -1.60 13.51 -0.70
N VAL A 43 -1.00 12.46 -1.29
CA VAL A 43 -0.66 12.48 -2.72
C VAL A 43 -1.92 12.57 -3.58
N LYS A 44 -3.01 11.90 -3.20
CA LYS A 44 -4.28 12.01 -3.95
C LYS A 44 -4.93 13.41 -3.83
N ARG A 45 -4.63 14.15 -2.75
CA ARG A 45 -5.08 15.54 -2.55
C ARG A 45 -4.20 16.53 -3.30
N PHE A 46 -2.88 16.34 -3.27
CA PHE A 46 -1.90 17.20 -3.93
C PHE A 46 -1.80 16.95 -5.45
N TRP A 47 -1.95 15.72 -5.93
CA TRP A 47 -1.97 15.42 -7.37
C TRP A 47 -3.30 15.84 -8.05
N LYS A 48 -4.28 16.30 -7.28
CA LYS A 48 -5.47 16.99 -7.80
C LYS A 48 -5.28 18.50 -7.92
N PHE A 49 -4.17 19.06 -7.43
CA PHE A 49 -3.83 20.45 -7.73
C PHE A 49 -3.33 20.50 -9.18
N PRO A 50 -4.05 21.19 -10.08
CA PRO A 50 -3.51 21.51 -11.38
C PRO A 50 -2.37 22.51 -11.14
N PHE A 51 -1.16 22.15 -11.55
CA PHE A 51 -0.24 23.15 -12.08
C PHE A 51 -0.65 23.39 -13.52
#